data_AF-A0A1I1JK20-F1
#
_entry.id   AF-A0A1I1JK20-F1
#
_cell.length_a   1.000
_cell.length_b   1.000
_cell.length_c   1.000
_cell.angle_alpha   90.00
_cell.angle_beta   90.00
_cell.angle_gamma   90.00
#
_symmetry.space_group_name_H-M   'P 1'
#
loop_
_entity.id
_entity.type
_entity.pdbx_description
1 polymer ?
#
loop_
_entity_poly.entity_id
_entity_poly.type
_entity_poly.pdbx_seq_one_letter_code
_entity_poly.pdbx_strand_id
1 'polypeptide(L)'
;MPIASRADAPRLYWIDPEQRLVARIPGRYCVGSPAQLVEEILDQLAAGPSERDRAAGLGSALPSRRWVDLATLDGDLAVLRVTPDAAIGANRVTLAAAQVVLAVTSIAGISRVELVHDDDALQVPLPDGELADGPLTASAYLETLAVPRHHTTDASDWPTVRCPGGGPSAGPRR
;
A
#
# COMPACT_ATOMS: atom_id res chain seq x y z
N MET A 1 -20.39 17.57 -3.44
CA MET A 1 -19.50 16.96 -2.42
C MET A 1 -19.31 15.51 -2.82
N PRO A 2 -18.13 15.06 -3.28
CA PRO A 2 -17.95 13.67 -3.66
C PRO A 2 -17.85 12.82 -2.39
N ILE A 3 -18.68 11.79 -2.34
CA ILE A 3 -18.54 10.63 -1.46
C ILE A 3 -17.36 9.83 -2.02
N ALA A 4 -16.25 9.75 -1.28
CA ALA A 4 -15.20 8.78 -1.60
C ALA A 4 -15.84 7.40 -1.49
N SER A 5 -15.99 6.72 -2.63
CA SER A 5 -16.57 5.38 -2.63
C SER A 5 -15.59 4.44 -1.95
N ARG A 6 -16.07 3.38 -1.31
CA ARG A 6 -15.24 2.37 -0.57
C ARG A 6 -14.12 1.75 -1.43
N ALA A 7 -14.17 1.96 -2.75
CA ALA A 7 -13.15 1.58 -3.72
C ALA A 7 -11.95 2.57 -3.79
N ASP A 8 -12.12 3.82 -3.37
CA ASP A 8 -11.10 4.90 -3.49
C ASP A 8 -10.24 5.06 -2.23
N ALA A 9 -10.49 4.28 -1.18
CA ALA A 9 -9.69 4.34 0.03
C ALA A 9 -8.35 3.58 -0.17
N PRO A 10 -7.22 4.20 0.20
CA PRO A 10 -5.91 3.55 0.11
C PRO A 10 -5.87 2.30 0.99
N ARG A 11 -5.02 1.35 0.62
CA ARG A 11 -4.88 0.04 1.26
C ARG A 11 -3.44 -0.20 1.66
N LEU A 12 -3.26 -0.78 2.83
CA LEU A 12 -2.01 -1.41 3.24
C LEU A 12 -2.12 -2.90 2.96
N TYR A 13 -1.03 -3.51 2.52
CA TYR A 13 -0.97 -4.95 2.30
C TYR A 13 0.01 -5.56 3.30
N TRP A 14 -0.40 -6.65 3.96
CA TRP A 14 0.43 -7.39 4.91
C TRP A 14 0.55 -8.84 4.49
N ILE A 15 1.63 -9.50 4.87
CA ILE A 15 1.86 -10.91 4.55
C ILE A 15 1.19 -11.80 5.59
N ASP A 16 0.40 -12.78 5.15
CA ASP A 16 -0.13 -13.87 5.98
C ASP A 16 0.89 -15.03 6.13
N PRO A 17 0.66 -16.00 7.04
CA PRO A 17 1.55 -17.15 7.21
C PRO A 17 1.77 -17.99 5.94
N GLU A 18 0.87 -17.88 4.95
CA GLU A 18 0.98 -18.56 3.66
C GLU A 18 1.68 -17.70 2.58
N GLN A 19 2.37 -16.63 2.97
CA GLN A 19 3.09 -15.73 2.05
C GLN A 19 2.19 -14.98 1.07
N ARG A 20 0.93 -14.71 1.44
CA ARG A 20 -0.03 -13.97 0.60
C ARG A 20 -0.32 -12.59 1.17
N LEU A 21 -0.60 -11.65 0.28
CA LEU A 21 -0.88 -10.26 0.65
C LEU A 21 -2.36 -10.07 1.01
N VAL A 22 -2.58 -9.54 2.21
CA VAL A 22 -3.89 -9.27 2.80
C VAL A 22 -4.08 -7.77 2.92
N ALA A 23 -5.13 -7.24 2.29
CA ALA A 23 -5.46 -5.82 2.36
C ALA A 23 -6.02 -5.41 3.74
N ARG A 24 -5.60 -4.24 4.21
CA ARG A 24 -6.09 -3.53 5.40
C ARG A 24 -6.26 -2.05 5.12
N ILE A 25 -7.14 -1.42 5.88
CA ILE A 25 -7.31 0.03 5.83
C ILE A 25 -6.18 0.67 6.64
N PRO A 26 -5.47 1.68 6.12
CA PRO A 26 -4.47 2.42 6.86
C PRO A 26 -5.10 3.12 8.07
N GLY A 27 -4.35 3.21 9.17
CA GLY A 27 -4.80 3.89 10.37
C GLY A 27 -4.87 5.41 10.20
N ARG A 28 -4.11 5.94 9.24
CA ARG A 28 -3.99 7.37 8.94
C ARG A 28 -3.80 7.57 7.44
N TYR A 29 -4.61 8.44 6.83
CA TYR A 29 -4.56 8.72 5.39
C TYR A 29 -5.24 10.05 5.01
N CYS A 30 -5.69 10.84 6.00
CA CYS A 30 -6.31 12.15 5.77
C CYS A 30 -5.21 13.20 5.71
N VAL A 31 -4.60 13.36 4.52
CA VAL A 31 -3.50 14.30 4.25
C VAL A 31 -3.87 15.29 3.14
N GLY A 32 -3.04 16.31 2.92
CA GLY A 32 -3.33 17.44 2.04
C GLY A 32 -3.01 17.23 0.56
N SER A 33 -2.18 16.24 0.21
CA SER A 33 -1.79 15.96 -1.18
C SER A 33 -1.57 14.46 -1.46
N PRO A 34 -1.64 14.01 -2.73
CA PRO A 34 -1.34 12.63 -3.11
C PRO A 34 0.09 12.19 -2.74
N ALA A 35 1.09 13.08 -2.90
CA ALA A 35 2.47 12.77 -2.52
C ALA A 35 2.61 12.53 -1.01
N GLN A 36 2.00 13.38 -0.18
CA GLN A 36 1.94 13.17 1.27
C GLN A 36 1.20 11.88 1.63
N LEU A 37 0.23 11.46 0.81
CA LEU A 37 -0.50 10.22 1.05
C LEU A 37 0.38 9.01 0.76
N VAL A 38 1.17 9.06 -0.31
CA VAL A 38 2.16 8.01 -0.60
C VAL A 38 3.17 7.92 0.55
N GLU A 39 3.77 9.03 0.96
CA GLU A 39 4.71 9.07 2.09
C GLU A 39 4.10 8.47 3.36
N GLU A 40 2.87 8.85 3.70
CA GLU A 40 2.15 8.35 4.88
C GLU A 40 1.85 6.85 4.81
N ILE A 41 1.58 6.32 3.60
CA ILE A 41 1.38 4.90 3.37
C ILE A 41 2.70 4.14 3.50
N LEU A 42 3.79 4.64 2.90
CA LEU A 42 5.12 4.05 3.02
C LEU A 42 5.60 4.03 4.47
N ASP A 43 5.40 5.12 5.22
CA ASP A 43 5.71 5.21 6.64
C ASP A 43 4.94 4.18 7.48
N GLN A 44 3.68 3.93 7.15
CA GLN A 44 2.89 2.88 7.80
C GLN A 44 3.40 1.49 7.48
N LEU A 45 3.73 1.21 6.20
CA LEU A 45 4.31 -0.09 5.82
C LEU A 45 5.65 -0.32 6.55
N ALA A 46 6.50 0.70 6.61
CA ALA A 46 7.79 0.68 7.31
C ALA A 46 7.61 0.46 8.82
N ALA A 47 6.61 1.10 9.45
CA ALA A 47 6.30 0.90 10.86
C ALA A 47 5.85 -0.54 11.16
N GLY A 48 5.27 -1.21 10.16
CA GLY A 48 4.80 -2.59 10.23
C GLY A 48 3.34 -2.71 10.70
N PRO A 49 2.82 -3.95 10.73
CA PRO A 49 1.43 -4.23 11.10
C PRO A 49 1.12 -3.85 12.56
N SER A 50 -0.15 -3.53 12.80
CA SER A 50 -0.67 -3.24 14.15
C SER A 50 -0.50 -4.45 15.08
N GLU A 51 -0.56 -4.25 16.41
CA GLU A 51 -0.52 -5.37 17.37
C GLU A 51 -1.64 -6.38 17.09
N ARG A 52 -2.83 -5.90 16.71
CA ARG A 52 -3.97 -6.76 16.35
C ARG A 52 -3.67 -7.61 15.12
N ASP A 53 -3.08 -7.02 14.09
CA ASP A 53 -2.71 -7.72 12.86
C ASP A 53 -1.56 -8.71 13.11
N ARG A 54 -0.56 -8.34 13.92
CA ARG A 54 0.51 -9.25 14.35
C ARG A 54 -0.02 -10.44 15.14
N ALA A 55 -0.97 -10.21 16.06
CA ALA A 55 -1.64 -11.28 16.78
C ALA A 55 -2.44 -12.21 15.85
N ALA A 56 -2.89 -11.73 14.69
CA ALA A 56 -3.52 -12.52 13.64
C ALA A 56 -2.51 -13.21 12.71
N GLY A 57 -1.21 -13.14 13.00
CA GLY A 57 -0.14 -13.75 12.20
C GLY A 57 0.30 -12.94 10.99
N LEU A 58 -0.12 -11.66 10.87
CA LEU A 58 0.27 -10.80 9.76
C LEU A 58 1.64 -10.16 10.00
N GLY A 59 2.46 -10.13 8.95
CA GLY A 59 3.79 -9.56 8.92
C GLY A 59 4.00 -8.55 7.79
N SER A 60 5.22 -8.03 7.67
CA SER A 60 5.65 -7.22 6.53
C SER A 60 6.74 -7.93 5.73
N ALA A 61 6.66 -7.76 4.42
CA ALA A 61 7.68 -8.15 3.47
C ALA A 61 8.94 -7.29 3.56
N LEU A 62 8.76 -6.02 3.96
CA LEU A 62 9.79 -5.00 3.92
C LEU A 62 11.02 -5.42 4.74
N PRO A 63 12.23 -5.36 4.15
CA PRO A 63 13.47 -5.72 4.84
C PRO A 63 13.80 -4.78 6.00
N SER A 64 13.57 -3.48 5.79
CA SER A 64 13.87 -2.45 6.76
C SER A 64 12.93 -1.26 6.64
N ARG A 65 12.91 -0.41 7.67
CA ARG A 65 12.12 0.84 7.69
C ARG A 65 12.51 1.84 6.60
N ARG A 66 13.76 1.78 6.11
CA ARG A 66 14.31 2.69 5.08
C ARG A 66 14.50 1.99 3.74
N TRP A 67 13.75 0.91 3.52
CA TRP A 67 13.88 0.16 2.28
C TRP A 67 13.34 0.95 1.09
N VAL A 68 12.32 1.78 1.29
CA VAL A 68 11.65 2.52 0.21
C VAL A 68 11.20 3.89 0.70
N ASP A 69 11.39 4.90 -0.15
CA ASP A 69 10.93 6.27 0.06
C ASP A 69 10.35 6.83 -1.25
N LEU A 70 9.45 7.80 -1.17
CA LEU A 70 8.98 8.52 -2.35
C LEU A 70 10.09 9.44 -2.88
N ALA A 71 10.46 9.29 -4.15
CA ALA A 71 11.40 10.18 -4.81
C ALA A 71 10.67 11.33 -5.51
N THR A 72 9.68 10.99 -6.34
CA THR A 72 8.83 11.96 -7.02
C THR A 72 7.47 11.35 -7.37
N LEU A 73 6.47 12.20 -7.57
CA LEU A 73 5.16 11.83 -8.08
C LEU A 73 4.87 12.69 -9.30
N ASP A 74 4.82 12.07 -10.49
CA ASP A 74 4.52 12.74 -11.75
C ASP A 74 3.20 12.19 -12.33
N GLY A 75 2.12 12.96 -12.18
CA GLY A 75 0.79 12.54 -12.60
C GLY A 75 0.34 11.26 -11.88
N ASP A 76 0.24 10.16 -12.64
CA ASP A 76 -0.17 8.83 -12.17
C ASP A 76 0.99 7.88 -11.88
N LEU A 77 2.23 8.35 -12.05
CA LEU A 77 3.47 7.60 -11.84
C LEU A 77 4.15 8.02 -10.55
N ALA A 78 4.22 7.10 -9.58
CA ALA A 78 5.00 7.26 -8.37
C ALA A 78 6.39 6.65 -8.55
N VAL A 79 7.44 7.46 -8.47
CA VAL A 79 8.83 7.00 -8.49
C VAL A 79 9.30 6.81 -7.05
N LEU A 80 9.66 5.59 -6.70
CA LEU A 80 10.08 5.22 -5.36
C LEU A 80 11.56 4.87 -5.35
N ARG A 81 12.33 5.51 -4.47
CA ARG A 81 13.74 5.18 -4.26
C ARG A 81 13.84 3.98 -3.33
N VAL A 82 14.52 2.94 -3.78
CA VAL A 82 14.74 1.70 -3.03
C VAL A 82 16.20 1.61 -2.58
N THR A 83 16.38 1.14 -1.35
CA THR A 83 17.68 0.73 -0.82
C THR A 83 17.72 -0.80 -0.81
N PRO A 84 18.25 -1.45 -1.86
CA PRO A 84 18.28 -2.90 -1.96
C PRO A 84 19.11 -3.49 -0.82
N ASP A 85 18.60 -4.57 -0.24
CA ASP A 85 19.28 -5.34 0.79
C ASP A 85 19.69 -6.70 0.18
N ALA A 86 20.98 -6.86 -0.08
CA ALA A 86 21.52 -8.09 -0.67
C ALA A 86 21.37 -9.32 0.24
N ALA A 87 21.03 -9.12 1.52
CA ALA A 87 20.82 -10.22 2.47
C ALA A 87 19.44 -10.90 2.32
N ILE A 88 18.52 -10.33 1.52
CA ILE A 88 17.20 -10.94 1.30
C ILE A 88 17.14 -11.75 0.00
N GLY A 89 16.52 -12.92 0.05
CA GLY A 89 16.32 -13.78 -1.12
C GLY A 89 15.32 -13.18 -2.12
N ALA A 90 15.44 -13.56 -3.40
CA ALA A 90 14.61 -13.06 -4.50
C ALA A 90 13.10 -13.11 -4.23
N ASN A 91 12.60 -14.21 -3.66
CA ASN A 91 11.17 -14.34 -3.30
C ASN A 91 10.71 -13.24 -2.32
N ARG A 92 11.57 -12.83 -1.39
CA ARG A 92 11.24 -11.77 -0.45
C ARG A 92 11.30 -10.38 -1.10
N VAL A 93 12.20 -10.19 -2.06
CA VAL A 93 12.23 -8.98 -2.91
C VAL A 93 10.90 -8.85 -3.67
N THR A 94 10.45 -9.93 -4.31
CA THR A 94 9.16 -9.97 -5.02
C THR A 94 8.00 -9.59 -4.11
N LEU A 95 7.93 -10.16 -2.91
CA LEU A 95 6.87 -9.85 -1.94
C LEU A 95 6.95 -8.40 -1.42
N ALA A 96 8.15 -7.85 -1.24
CA ALA A 96 8.35 -6.45 -0.83
C ALA A 96 7.91 -5.49 -1.94
N ALA A 97 8.29 -5.76 -3.19
CA ALA A 97 7.82 -5.01 -4.35
C ALA A 97 6.30 -5.09 -4.47
N ALA A 98 5.71 -6.29 -4.38
CA ALA A 98 4.27 -6.51 -4.42
C ALA A 98 3.54 -5.71 -3.32
N GLN A 99 4.03 -5.78 -2.08
CA GLN A 99 3.45 -5.08 -0.92
C GLN A 99 3.36 -3.57 -1.18
N VAL A 100 4.44 -2.98 -1.71
CA VAL A 100 4.54 -1.54 -1.96
C VAL A 100 3.75 -1.12 -3.18
N VAL A 101 3.90 -1.82 -4.31
CA VAL A 101 3.21 -1.50 -5.56
C VAL A 101 1.70 -1.55 -5.36
N LEU A 102 1.18 -2.62 -4.75
CA LEU A 102 -0.26 -2.74 -4.48
C LEU A 102 -0.76 -1.64 -3.52
N ALA A 103 0.04 -1.27 -2.51
CA ALA A 103 -0.34 -0.20 -1.58
C ALA A 103 -0.38 1.17 -2.27
N VAL A 104 0.65 1.52 -3.05
CA VAL A 104 0.75 2.82 -3.71
C VAL A 104 -0.27 2.95 -4.85
N THR A 105 -0.45 1.91 -5.67
CA THR A 105 -1.46 1.90 -6.75
C THR A 105 -2.90 1.77 -6.25
N SER A 106 -3.11 1.54 -4.95
CA SER A 106 -4.45 1.64 -4.34
C SER A 106 -4.89 3.08 -4.06
N ILE A 107 -3.96 4.04 -4.13
CA ILE A 107 -4.25 5.46 -3.95
C ILE A 107 -4.90 5.99 -5.22
N ALA A 108 -6.08 6.60 -5.07
CA ALA A 108 -6.79 7.21 -6.19
C ALA A 108 -5.90 8.25 -6.91
N GLY A 109 -5.74 8.07 -8.23
CA GLY A 109 -4.89 8.92 -9.07
C GLY A 109 -3.50 8.35 -9.34
N ILE A 110 -3.10 7.25 -8.70
CA ILE A 110 -1.81 6.58 -8.95
C ILE A 110 -2.07 5.21 -9.57
N SER A 111 -1.55 4.99 -10.78
CA SER A 111 -1.75 3.73 -11.51
C SER A 111 -0.47 2.94 -11.69
N ARG A 112 0.68 3.62 -11.62
CA ARG A 112 1.99 3.06 -11.96
C ARG A 112 3.02 3.43 -10.90
N VAL A 113 3.95 2.51 -10.67
CA VAL A 113 5.05 2.67 -9.71
C VAL A 113 6.35 2.31 -10.39
N GLU A 114 7.35 3.17 -10.31
CA GLU A 114 8.70 2.87 -10.77
C GLU A 114 9.61 2.78 -9.56
N LEU A 115 10.38 1.69 -9.46
CA LEU A 115 11.36 1.52 -8.40
C LEU A 115 12.73 1.91 -8.96
N VAL A 116 13.45 2.79 -8.26
CA VAL A 116 14.78 3.25 -8.67
C VAL A 116 15.81 3.03 -7.58
N HIS A 117 17.04 2.72 -7.96
CA HIS A 117 18.21 2.65 -7.08
C HIS A 117 19.36 3.42 -7.72
N ASP A 118 19.99 4.34 -6.98
CA ASP A 118 21.04 5.23 -7.51
C ASP A 118 20.64 5.94 -8.84
N ASP A 119 19.35 6.32 -8.94
CA ASP A 119 18.72 6.97 -10.09
C ASP A 119 18.55 6.09 -11.35
N ASP A 120 18.90 4.81 -11.27
CA ASP A 120 18.63 3.80 -12.30
C ASP A 120 17.34 3.01 -12.00
N ALA A 121 16.61 2.66 -13.05
CA ALA A 121 15.42 1.81 -12.94
C ALA A 121 15.80 0.42 -12.42
N LEU A 122 15.20 0.03 -11.30
CA LEU A 122 15.45 -1.26 -10.65
C LEU A 122 14.52 -2.32 -11.22
N GLN A 123 15.09 -3.32 -11.89
CA GLN A 123 14.33 -4.49 -12.32
C GLN A 123 14.07 -5.41 -11.12
N VAL A 124 12.79 -5.63 -10.83
CA VAL A 124 12.35 -6.52 -9.76
C VAL A 124 11.72 -7.79 -10.33
N PRO A 125 11.95 -8.95 -9.68
CA PRO A 125 11.28 -10.19 -10.05
C PRO A 125 9.77 -10.09 -9.78
N LEU A 126 9.00 -10.43 -10.81
CA LEU A 126 7.56 -10.67 -10.75
C LEU A 126 7.27 -12.04 -10.09
N PRO A 127 6.01 -12.32 -9.70
CA PRO A 127 5.69 -13.57 -9.02
C PRO A 127 5.77 -14.80 -9.94
N ASP A 128 5.72 -14.62 -11.25
CA ASP A 128 6.02 -15.65 -12.27
C ASP A 128 7.53 -15.91 -12.44
N GLY A 129 8.39 -15.08 -11.83
CA GLY A 129 9.84 -15.16 -11.91
C GLY A 129 10.46 -14.36 -13.07
N GLU A 130 9.67 -13.74 -13.93
CA GLU A 130 10.19 -12.80 -14.94
C GLU A 130 10.63 -11.50 -14.28
N LEU A 131 11.57 -10.79 -14.90
CA LEU A 131 11.95 -9.45 -14.45
C LEU A 131 10.99 -8.43 -15.06
N ALA A 132 10.49 -7.52 -14.24
CA ALA A 132 9.66 -6.43 -14.74
C ALA A 132 10.47 -5.51 -15.65
N ASP A 133 9.90 -5.21 -16.83
CA ASP A 133 10.43 -4.24 -17.78
C ASP A 133 9.58 -2.96 -17.74
N GLY A 134 10.08 -1.95 -17.02
CA GLY A 134 9.43 -0.65 -16.87
C GLY A 134 8.50 -0.50 -15.65
N PRO A 135 7.60 0.50 -15.65
CA PRO A 135 6.75 0.82 -14.51
C PRO A 135 5.82 -0.34 -14.10
N LEU A 136 5.82 -0.64 -12.82
CA LEU A 136 5.03 -1.67 -12.18
C LEU A 136 3.57 -1.23 -12.01
N THR A 137 2.65 -2.18 -12.13
CA THR A 137 1.21 -1.96 -11.98
C THR A 137 0.61 -2.93 -10.99
N ALA A 138 -0.56 -2.59 -10.43
CA ALA A 138 -1.30 -3.47 -9.54
C ALA A 138 -1.56 -4.86 -10.17
N SER A 139 -1.88 -4.90 -11.47
CA SER A 139 -2.18 -6.12 -12.22
C SER A 139 -1.05 -7.14 -12.20
N ALA A 140 0.21 -6.69 -12.19
CA ALA A 140 1.38 -7.56 -12.15
C ALA A 140 1.51 -8.36 -10.85
N TYR A 141 0.79 -7.96 -9.79
CA TYR A 141 0.88 -8.56 -8.46
C TYR A 141 -0.45 -9.09 -7.93
N LEU A 142 -1.53 -9.06 -8.71
CA LEU A 142 -2.85 -9.50 -8.24
C LEU A 142 -2.86 -10.98 -7.80
N GLU A 143 -2.03 -11.82 -8.40
CA GLU A 143 -1.90 -13.24 -8.03
C GLU A 143 -1.27 -13.48 -6.64
N THR A 144 -0.55 -12.48 -6.11
CA THR A 144 0.03 -12.54 -4.76
C THR A 144 -0.99 -12.25 -3.66
N LEU A 145 -2.17 -11.74 -4.03
CA LEU A 145 -3.22 -11.45 -3.07
C LEU A 145 -3.78 -12.73 -2.49
N ALA A 146 -4.00 -12.72 -1.18
CA ALA A 146 -4.87 -13.69 -0.56
C ALA A 146 -6.26 -13.49 -1.17
N VAL A 147 -6.74 -14.47 -1.94
CA VAL A 147 -8.16 -14.51 -2.32
C VAL A 147 -8.95 -14.35 -1.02
N PRO A 148 -9.89 -13.39 -0.92
CA PRO A 148 -10.71 -13.27 0.26
C PRO A 148 -11.44 -14.61 0.40
N ARG A 149 -10.98 -15.45 1.33
CA ARG A 149 -11.78 -16.56 1.82
C ARG A 149 -12.98 -15.85 2.40
N HIS A 150 -14.16 -16.05 1.81
CA HIS A 150 -15.38 -15.44 2.30
C HIS A 150 -15.57 -15.85 3.76
N HIS A 151 -15.08 -15.02 4.68
CA HIS A 151 -15.59 -14.99 6.04
C HIS A 151 -16.97 -14.38 5.85
N THR A 152 -18.02 -15.20 5.95
CA THR A 152 -19.39 -14.71 6.11
C THR A 152 -19.44 -13.99 7.46
N THR A 153 -18.91 -12.78 7.51
CA THR A 153 -19.10 -11.85 8.62
C THR A 153 -20.16 -10.87 8.16
N ASP A 154 -21.27 -10.95 8.86
CA ASP A 154 -22.49 -10.16 8.72
C ASP A 154 -22.20 -8.72 8.27
N ALA A 155 -22.90 -8.29 7.23
CA ALA A 155 -22.71 -7.01 6.53
C ALA A 155 -23.15 -5.77 7.34
N SER A 156 -23.38 -5.91 8.66
CA SER A 156 -23.96 -4.87 9.50
C SER A 156 -22.95 -4.09 10.36
N ASP A 157 -21.69 -4.52 10.48
CA ASP A 157 -20.69 -3.84 11.33
C ASP A 157 -19.63 -3.10 10.51
N TRP A 158 -20.07 -2.18 9.64
CA TRP A 158 -19.14 -1.32 8.92
C TRP A 158 -18.87 -0.04 9.73
N PRO A 159 -17.64 0.19 10.19
CA PRO A 159 -17.26 1.50 10.70
C PRO A 159 -17.37 2.49 9.53
N THR A 160 -18.18 3.53 9.71
CA THR A 160 -18.16 4.72 8.85
C THR A 160 -16.78 5.34 9.00
N VAL A 161 -15.88 5.08 8.05
CA VAL A 161 -14.58 5.73 8.07
C VAL A 161 -14.79 7.20 7.70
N ARG A 162 -14.90 8.04 8.74
CA ARG A 162 -14.96 9.49 8.62
C ARG A 162 -13.56 10.01 8.94
N CYS A 163 -12.98 10.80 8.05
CA CYS A 163 -11.85 11.63 8.41
C CYS A 163 -12.27 12.52 9.60
N PRO A 164 -11.58 12.47 10.76
CA PRO A 164 -11.86 13.37 11.86
C PRO A 164 -11.44 14.78 11.45
N GLY A 165 -12.39 15.56 10.93
CA GLY A 165 -12.16 16.94 10.47
C GLY A 165 -13.40 17.65 9.92
N GLY A 166 -14.41 16.91 9.46
CA GLY A 166 -15.71 17.50 9.05
C GLY A 166 -16.68 17.66 10.22
N GLY A 167 -16.36 18.54 11.18
CA GLY A 167 -17.35 19.00 12.16
C GLY A 167 -18.48 19.76 11.46
N PRO A 168 -19.76 19.56 11.82
CA PRO A 168 -20.84 20.37 11.26
C PRO A 168 -20.65 21.82 11.71
N SER A 169 -20.33 22.71 10.77
CA SER A 169 -20.37 24.16 10.97
C SER A 169 -21.78 24.54 11.44
N ALA A 170 -21.89 24.99 12.68
CA ALA A 170 -23.13 25.51 13.24
C ALA A 170 -23.59 26.73 12.41
N GLY A 171 -24.70 26.58 11.70
CA GLY A 171 -25.42 27.69 11.07
C GLY A 171 -26.17 28.52 12.12
N PRO A 172 -26.38 29.83 11.89
CA PRO A 172 -26.77 30.77 12.93
C PRO A 172 -28.22 30.56 13.39
N ARG A 173 -28.41 30.69 14.71
CA ARG A 173 -29.72 30.80 15.35
C ARG A 173 -30.44 32.05 14.82
N ARG A 174 -31.70 31.89 14.41
CA ARG A 174 -32.69 32.96 14.33
C ARG A 174 -33.87 32.58 15.20
#